data_AF-A0A959WT26-F1
#
_entry.id   AF-A0A959WT26-F1
#
_cell.length_a   1.000
_cell.length_b   1.000
_cell.length_c   1.000
_cell.angle_alpha   90.00
_cell.angle_beta   90.00
_cell.angle_gamma   90.00
#
_symmetry.space_group_name_H-M   'P 1'
#
loop_
_entity.id
_entity.type
_entity.pdbx_description
1 polymer ?
#
loop_
_entity_poly.entity_id
_entity_poly.type
_entity_poly.pdbx_seq_one_letter_code
_entity_poly.pdbx_strand_id
1 'polypeptide(L)'
;FYPLHQQMQVRAMLAGTLKGIISQRLVPRSDVPGRVAAAEIMIATGRARDMITNPDDTGRIHELIRDGEYYGMQTFDQSLFDHVQAGRVALDEAIRHASSPHDFKLMLDAGMARRDASLYS
;
A
#
# COMPACT_ATOMS: atom_id res chain seq x y z
N PHE A 1 0.94 20.37 13.54
CA PHE A 1 0.68 21.45 12.56
C PHE A 1 1.92 22.33 12.48
N TYR A 2 2.39 22.68 11.27
CA TYR A 2 3.49 23.65 11.06
C TYR A 2 2.94 24.95 10.45
N PRO A 3 3.47 26.14 10.83
CA PRO A 3 3.13 27.41 10.17
C PRO A 3 3.42 27.35 8.67
N LEU A 4 2.60 28.00 7.83
CA LEU A 4 2.73 28.01 6.36
C LEU A 4 4.15 28.28 5.87
N HIS A 5 4.84 29.26 6.47
CA HIS A 5 6.21 29.62 6.10
C HIS A 5 7.25 28.54 6.42
N GLN A 6 6.96 27.61 7.34
CA GLN A 6 7.86 26.50 7.72
C GLN A 6 7.56 25.22 6.95
N GLN A 7 6.38 25.08 6.34
CA GLN A 7 5.97 23.83 5.70
C GLN A 7 6.92 23.42 4.56
N MET A 8 7.37 24.37 3.75
CA MET A 8 8.32 24.09 2.67
C MET A 8 9.67 23.59 3.18
N GLN A 9 10.19 24.21 4.24
CA GLN A 9 11.45 23.78 4.85
C GLN A 9 11.33 22.38 5.46
N VAL A 10 10.23 22.10 6.16
CA VAL A 10 9.95 20.78 6.74
C VAL A 10 9.84 19.71 5.67
N ARG A 11 9.15 19.98 4.56
CA ARG A 11 9.03 19.07 3.42
C ARG A 11 10.39 18.76 2.79
N ALA A 12 11.22 19.78 2.58
CA ALA A 12 12.57 19.60 2.03
C ALA A 12 13.46 18.75 2.96
N MET A 13 13.42 18.99 4.27
CA MET A 13 14.17 18.18 5.24
C MET A 13 13.67 16.72 5.26
N LEU A 14 12.35 16.51 5.25
CA LEU A 14 11.76 15.18 5.19
C LEU A 14 12.18 14.45 3.91
N ALA A 15 12.02 15.10 2.74
CA ALA A 15 12.43 14.56 1.46
C ALA A 15 13.94 14.30 1.37
N GLY A 16 14.79 15.08 2.03
CA GLY A 16 16.25 14.86 2.05
C GLY A 16 16.69 13.66 2.89
N THR A 17 16.00 13.41 4.01
CA THR A 17 16.44 12.44 5.03
C THR A 17 15.72 11.10 4.98
N LEU A 18 14.46 11.08 4.53
CA LEU A 18 13.63 9.88 4.49
C LEU A 18 14.25 8.82 3.58
N LYS A 19 14.23 7.56 4.02
CA LYS A 19 14.68 6.39 3.23
C LYS A 19 13.50 5.55 2.73
N GLY A 20 12.45 5.46 3.53
CA GLY A 20 11.21 4.79 3.19
C GLY A 20 10.24 4.87 4.36
N ILE A 21 9.01 4.46 4.11
CA ILE A 21 7.94 4.36 5.11
C ILE A 21 7.36 2.95 5.02
N ILE A 22 7.16 2.33 6.17
CA ILE A 22 6.42 1.07 6.30
C ILE A 22 5.27 1.33 7.26
N SER A 23 4.05 1.24 6.75
CA SER A 23 2.82 1.34 7.54
C SER A 23 2.23 -0.05 7.69
N GLN A 24 1.83 -0.45 8.89
CA GLN A 24 1.38 -1.82 9.17
C GLN A 24 0.00 -1.87 9.81
N ARG A 25 -0.80 -2.88 9.45
CA ARG A 25 -2.05 -3.27 10.10
C ARG A 25 -1.97 -4.75 10.45
N LEU A 26 -2.23 -5.08 11.72
CA LEU A 26 -2.25 -6.47 12.19
C LEU A 26 -3.64 -7.07 12.02
N VAL A 27 -3.76 -7.99 11.06
CA VAL A 27 -5.02 -8.61 10.67
C VAL A 27 -5.09 -10.03 11.24
N PRO A 28 -6.22 -10.45 11.84
CA PRO A 28 -6.45 -11.83 12.27
C PRO A 28 -6.18 -12.83 11.16
N ARG A 29 -5.51 -13.93 11.52
CA ARG A 29 -5.24 -15.03 10.60
C ARG A 29 -6.40 -16.01 10.58
N SER A 30 -6.65 -16.58 9.40
CA SER A 30 -7.63 -17.66 9.20
C SER A 30 -7.02 -19.05 9.19
N ASP A 31 -5.72 -19.16 8.94
CA ASP A 31 -5.01 -20.44 8.80
C ASP A 31 -4.45 -20.98 10.13
N VAL A 32 -3.95 -20.10 11.00
CA VAL A 32 -3.39 -20.44 12.31
C VAL A 32 -3.74 -19.37 13.36
N PRO A 33 -3.69 -19.69 14.68
CA PRO A 33 -3.86 -18.69 15.72
C PRO A 33 -2.84 -17.54 15.60
N GLY A 34 -3.31 -16.30 15.65
CA GLY A 34 -2.46 -15.11 15.66
C GLY A 34 -2.89 -14.05 14.66
N ARG A 35 -1.95 -13.16 14.30
CA ARG A 35 -2.15 -12.07 13.35
C ARG A 35 -1.04 -12.05 12.30
N VAL A 36 -1.34 -11.53 11.12
CA VAL A 36 -0.36 -11.24 10.08
C VAL A 36 -0.31 -9.74 9.82
N ALA A 37 0.88 -9.22 9.51
CA ALA A 37 1.03 -7.82 9.12
C ALA A 37 0.68 -7.66 7.63
N ALA A 38 -0.38 -6.91 7.35
CA ALA A 38 -0.57 -6.27 6.06
C ALA A 38 0.19 -4.95 6.08
N ALA A 39 1.05 -4.72 5.08
CA ALA A 39 1.96 -3.58 5.08
C ALA A 39 1.86 -2.76 3.79
N GLU A 40 1.77 -1.45 3.94
CA GLU A 40 2.04 -0.50 2.87
C GLU A 40 3.48 -0.03 2.96
N ILE A 41 4.20 -0.08 1.85
CA ILE A 41 5.64 0.19 1.79
C ILE A 41 5.89 1.23 0.70
N MET A 42 6.56 2.32 1.08
CA MET A 42 7.07 3.33 0.16
C MET A 42 8.58 3.43 0.30
N ILE A 43 9.32 3.35 -0.80
CA ILE A 43 10.77 3.64 -0.82
C ILE A 43 10.98 5.09 -1.29
N ALA A 44 11.87 5.83 -0.62
CA ALA A 44 12.13 7.24 -0.92
C ALA A 44 13.05 7.41 -2.15
N THR A 45 12.54 7.04 -3.33
CA THR A 45 13.14 7.29 -4.65
C THR A 45 13.18 8.79 -4.96
N GLY A 46 13.90 9.20 -6.02
CA GLY A 46 13.91 10.60 -6.46
C GLY A 46 12.50 11.16 -6.66
N ARG A 47 11.66 10.43 -7.39
CA ARG A 47 10.25 10.79 -7.63
C ARG A 47 9.43 10.92 -6.34
N ALA A 48 9.62 10.01 -5.37
CA ALA A 48 8.94 10.13 -4.08
C ALA A 48 9.36 11.42 -3.33
N ARG A 49 10.64 11.77 -3.38
CA ARG A 49 11.18 12.99 -2.76
C ARG A 49 10.62 14.26 -3.41
N ASP A 50 10.51 14.26 -4.73
CA ASP A 50 9.90 15.38 -5.47
C ASP A 50 8.43 15.56 -5.06
N MET A 51 7.67 14.46 -4.98
CA MET A 51 6.26 14.48 -4.55
C MET A 51 6.06 14.88 -3.07
N ILE A 52 7.02 14.58 -2.20
CA ILE A 52 7.01 15.05 -0.79
C ILE A 52 7.31 16.54 -0.71
N THR A 53 8.24 17.02 -1.54
CA THR A 53 8.68 18.42 -1.57
C THR A 53 7.59 19.32 -2.14
N ASN A 54 6.96 18.92 -3.25
CA ASN A 54 5.86 19.64 -3.87
C ASN A 54 4.51 19.31 -3.18
N PRO A 55 3.85 20.27 -2.50
CA PRO A 55 2.57 20.01 -1.84
C PRO A 55 1.47 19.57 -2.81
N ASP A 56 1.49 20.03 -4.06
CA ASP A 56 0.45 19.72 -5.05
C ASP A 56 0.52 18.27 -5.53
N ASP A 57 1.70 17.64 -5.46
CA ASP A 57 1.91 16.26 -5.88
C ASP A 57 1.80 15.25 -4.73
N THR A 58 1.75 15.70 -3.48
CA THR A 58 1.75 14.82 -2.30
C THR A 58 0.61 13.80 -2.31
N GLY A 59 -0.57 14.17 -2.83
CA GLY A 59 -1.72 13.27 -2.94
C GLY A 59 -1.51 12.08 -3.88
N ARG A 60 -0.55 12.17 -4.80
CA ARG A 60 -0.26 11.15 -5.81
C ARG A 60 0.74 10.09 -5.36
N ILE A 61 1.27 10.23 -4.13
CA ILE A 61 2.21 9.24 -3.57
C ILE A 61 1.57 7.86 -3.48
N HIS A 62 0.27 7.76 -3.25
CA HIS A 62 -0.41 6.46 -3.19
C HIS A 62 -0.39 5.73 -4.55
N GLU A 63 -0.53 6.47 -5.67
CA GLU A 63 -0.37 5.91 -7.02
C GLU A 63 1.08 5.47 -7.27
N LEU A 64 2.05 6.29 -6.83
CA LEU A 64 3.47 5.93 -6.90
C LEU A 64 3.77 4.62 -6.18
N ILE A 65 3.19 4.40 -4.99
CA ILE A 65 3.34 3.16 -4.22
C ILE A 65 2.73 1.98 -4.97
N ARG A 66 1.51 2.16 -5.51
CA ARG A 66 0.77 1.11 -6.25
C ARG A 66 1.56 0.59 -7.45
N ASP A 67 2.20 1.49 -8.19
CA ASP A 67 2.95 1.18 -9.41
C ASP A 67 4.43 0.85 -9.12
N GLY A 68 4.86 0.94 -7.85
CA GLY A 68 6.26 0.89 -7.43
C GLY A 68 6.80 -0.51 -7.11
N GLU A 69 6.16 -1.59 -7.58
CA GLU A 69 6.53 -2.98 -7.26
C GLU A 69 8.00 -3.29 -7.57
N TYR A 70 8.55 -2.74 -8.66
CA TYR A 70 9.97 -2.87 -9.03
C TYR A 70 10.93 -2.40 -7.92
N TYR A 71 10.51 -1.40 -7.13
CA TYR A 71 11.27 -0.87 -6.00
C TYR A 71 10.90 -1.55 -4.67
N GLY A 72 10.11 -2.63 -4.69
CA GLY A 72 9.57 -3.28 -3.51
C GLY A 72 8.50 -2.47 -2.79
N MET A 73 7.85 -1.52 -3.48
CA MET A 73 6.70 -0.81 -2.93
C MET A 73 5.44 -1.65 -3.09
N GLN A 74 4.48 -1.44 -2.19
CA GLN A 74 3.17 -2.05 -2.25
C GLN A 74 2.18 -1.22 -1.42
N THR A 75 0.93 -1.18 -1.85
CA THR A 75 -0.17 -0.62 -1.06
C THR A 75 -0.65 -1.60 0.00
N PHE A 76 -1.39 -1.12 1.00
CA PHE A 76 -2.08 -2.00 1.95
C PHE A 76 -2.97 -3.02 1.25
N ASP A 77 -3.68 -2.58 0.22
CA ASP A 77 -4.65 -3.40 -0.50
C ASP A 77 -3.93 -4.51 -1.28
N GLN A 78 -2.82 -4.22 -1.97
CA GLN A 78 -1.98 -5.25 -2.60
C GLN A 78 -1.47 -6.27 -1.57
N SER A 79 -0.97 -5.80 -0.41
CA SER A 79 -0.51 -6.71 0.65
C SER A 79 -1.63 -7.58 1.23
N LEU A 80 -2.84 -7.03 1.41
CA LEU A 80 -4.02 -7.80 1.87
C LEU A 80 -4.44 -8.84 0.84
N PHE A 81 -4.43 -8.47 -0.44
CA PHE A 81 -4.77 -9.37 -1.54
C PHE A 81 -3.85 -10.59 -1.56
N ASP A 82 -2.55 -10.40 -1.39
CA ASP A 82 -1.58 -11.49 -1.32
C ASP A 82 -1.84 -12.42 -0.12
N HIS A 83 -2.20 -11.86 1.04
CA HIS A 83 -2.54 -12.67 2.22
C HIS A 83 -3.85 -13.45 2.03
N VAL A 84 -4.85 -12.89 1.34
CA VAL A 84 -6.08 -13.60 0.96
C VAL A 84 -5.76 -14.71 -0.03
N GLN A 85 -4.97 -14.43 -1.07
CA GLN A 85 -4.57 -15.42 -2.06
C GLN A 85 -3.79 -16.59 -1.45
N ALA A 86 -2.99 -16.32 -0.42
CA ALA A 86 -2.23 -17.31 0.32
C ALA A 86 -3.06 -18.03 1.39
N GLY A 87 -4.35 -17.72 1.55
CA GLY A 87 -5.24 -18.32 2.55
C GLY A 87 -4.95 -17.92 4.01
N ARG A 88 -4.09 -16.93 4.23
CA ARG A 88 -3.68 -16.49 5.58
C ARG A 88 -4.72 -15.58 6.24
N VAL A 89 -5.50 -14.86 5.44
CA VAL A 89 -6.55 -13.94 5.90
C VAL A 89 -7.84 -14.26 5.16
N ALA A 90 -8.95 -14.33 5.89
CA ALA A 90 -10.27 -14.54 5.31
C ALA A 90 -10.70 -13.31 4.49
N LEU A 91 -11.45 -13.54 3.41
CA LEU A 91 -11.90 -12.49 2.48
C LEU A 91 -12.66 -11.37 3.18
N ASP A 92 -13.60 -11.73 4.05
CA ASP A 92 -14.43 -10.79 4.80
C ASP A 92 -13.60 -9.96 5.79
N GLU A 93 -12.58 -10.57 6.41
CA GLU A 93 -11.63 -9.89 7.28
C GLU A 93 -10.75 -8.92 6.48
N ALA A 94 -10.26 -9.31 5.31
CA ALA A 94 -9.49 -8.44 4.44
C ALA A 94 -10.28 -7.21 3.98
N ILE A 95 -11.57 -7.38 3.61
CA ILE A 95 -12.46 -6.27 3.22
C ILE A 95 -12.65 -5.28 4.36
N ARG A 96 -12.75 -5.75 5.63
CA ARG A 96 -12.85 -4.88 6.81
C ARG A 96 -11.60 -4.03 7.05
N HIS A 97 -10.44 -4.52 6.61
CA HIS A 97 -9.14 -3.89 6.84
C HIS A 97 -8.57 -3.15 5.62
N ALA A 98 -9.22 -3.25 4.46
CA ALA A 98 -8.85 -2.57 3.22
C ALA A 98 -8.91 -1.04 3.37
N SER A 99 -8.01 -0.34 2.69
CA SER A 99 -8.02 1.13 2.63
C SER A 99 -9.20 1.64 1.82
N SER A 100 -9.56 0.94 0.73
CA SER A 100 -10.81 1.16 -0.02
C SER A 100 -11.54 -0.18 -0.18
N PRO A 101 -12.58 -0.48 0.63
CA PRO A 101 -13.31 -1.75 0.55
C PRO A 101 -13.96 -1.99 -0.82
N HIS A 102 -14.33 -0.93 -1.54
CA HIS A 102 -14.87 -1.02 -2.89
C HIS A 102 -13.79 -1.45 -3.89
N ASP A 103 -12.67 -0.70 -3.94
CA ASP A 103 -11.62 -0.96 -4.93
C ASP A 103 -10.90 -2.28 -4.64
N PHE A 104 -10.79 -2.66 -3.37
CA PHE A 104 -10.27 -3.95 -2.95
C PHE A 104 -11.10 -5.12 -3.50
N LYS A 105 -12.44 -5.03 -3.49
CA LYS A 105 -13.32 -6.03 -4.09
C LYS A 105 -13.10 -6.13 -5.60
N LEU A 106 -13.03 -5.00 -6.30
CA LEU A 106 -12.75 -4.98 -7.74
C LEU A 106 -11.40 -5.64 -8.07
N MET A 107 -10.38 -5.38 -7.26
CA MET A 107 -9.07 -6.01 -7.41
C MET A 107 -9.13 -7.53 -7.18
N LEU A 108 -9.88 -8.00 -6.18
CA LEU A 108 -10.11 -9.42 -5.93
C LEU A 108 -10.81 -10.11 -7.10
N ASP A 109 -11.90 -9.54 -7.59
CA ASP A 109 -12.66 -10.07 -8.72
C ASP A 109 -11.77 -10.15 -9.99
N ALA A 110 -11.02 -9.08 -10.27
CA ALA A 110 -10.08 -9.05 -11.40
C ALA A 110 -8.90 -10.02 -11.23
N GLY A 111 -8.49 -10.30 -9.99
CA GLY A 111 -7.46 -11.28 -9.67
C GLY A 111 -7.93 -12.72 -9.81
N MET A 112 -9.16 -13.01 -9.39
CA MET A 112 -9.80 -14.33 -9.53
C MET A 112 -10.05 -14.66 -11.00
N ALA A 113 -10.56 -13.72 -11.80
CA ALA A 113 -10.77 -13.91 -13.23
C ALA A 113 -9.47 -14.28 -13.99
N ARG A 114 -8.33 -13.67 -13.62
CA ARG A 114 -7.02 -14.00 -14.20
C ARG A 114 -6.55 -15.42 -13.85
N ARG A 115 -6.85 -15.90 -12.64
CA ARG A 115 -6.52 -17.27 -12.21
C ARG A 115 -7.33 -18.31 -12.96
N ASP A 116 -8.64 -18.09 -13.10
CA ASP A 116 -9.52 -19.00 -13.83
C ASP A 116 -9.03 -19.15 -15.29
N ALA A 117 -8.68 -18.04 -15.95
CA ALA A 117 -8.12 -18.08 -17.30
C ALA A 117 -6.79 -18.87 -17.41
N SER A 118 -5.93 -18.82 -16.38
CA SER A 118 -4.65 -19.55 -16.36
C SER A 118 -4.77 -21.05 -16.10
N LEU A 119 -5.92 -21.52 -15.58
CA LEU A 119 -6.19 -22.95 -15.37
C LEU A 119 -6.68 -23.64 -16.65
N TYR A 120 -6.96 -22.88 -17.71
CA TYR A 120 -7.39 -23.37 -19.03
C TYR A 120 -6.37 -23.16 -20.14
N SER A 121 -5.13 -22.76 -19.81
CA SER A 121 -3.99 -22.60 -20.72
C SER A 121 -2.90 -23.61 -20.40
#